data_AF-A0A2X2T5D2-F1
#
_entry.id   AF-A0A2X2T5D2-F1
#
_cell.length_a   1.000
_cell.length_b   1.000
_cell.length_c   1.000
_cell.angle_alpha   90.00
_cell.angle_beta   90.00
_cell.angle_gamma   90.00
#
_symmetry.space_group_name_H-M   'P 1'
#
loop_
_entity.id
_entity.type
_entity.pdbx_description
1 polymer ?
#
loop_
_entity_poly.entity_id
_entity_poly.type
_entity_poly.pdbx_seq_one_letter_code
_entity_poly.pdbx_strand_id
1 'polypeptide(L)'
;MKSFRTTEYKILAYRLALVYLFYFLARIAFYSFNQAHLSVDGITDFLRLAFYGLLFDTTAIIYVNLLFIFLSMLPLLINTKPTFQKVLFWVYFICNIPAYLLNFIDIAYFSYNKTRLTTNDWALVENEHNPLTLLAGFLVQYWAILRSF
;
A
#
# COMPACT_ATOMS: atom_id res chain seq x y z
N MET A 1 -31.91 -20.88 -13.36
CA MET A 1 -31.11 -20.81 -12.13
C MET A 1 -30.08 -19.69 -12.27
N LYS A 2 -30.08 -18.74 -11.32
CA LYS A 2 -29.31 -17.48 -11.32
C LYS A 2 -27.82 -17.71 -11.60
N SER A 3 -27.26 -17.00 -12.58
CA SER A 3 -25.80 -16.92 -12.75
C SER A 3 -25.21 -16.39 -11.45
N PHE A 4 -24.39 -17.20 -10.79
CA PHE A 4 -23.63 -16.78 -9.62
C PHE A 4 -22.90 -15.46 -9.93
N ARG A 5 -22.78 -14.57 -8.94
CA ARG A 5 -22.06 -13.27 -9.01
C ARG A 5 -20.54 -13.44 -9.20
N THR A 6 -20.09 -14.49 -9.89
CA THR A 6 -18.68 -14.85 -10.12
C THR A 6 -17.89 -13.71 -10.73
N THR A 7 -18.52 -12.88 -11.57
CA THR A 7 -17.85 -11.74 -12.20
C THR A 7 -17.47 -10.67 -11.19
N GLU A 8 -18.34 -10.35 -10.22
CA GLU A 8 -18.06 -9.35 -9.18
C GLU A 8 -16.93 -9.82 -8.25
N TYR A 9 -16.95 -11.09 -7.84
CA TYR A 9 -15.87 -11.67 -7.04
C TYR A 9 -14.54 -11.74 -7.80
N LYS A 10 -14.57 -12.04 -9.11
CA LYS A 10 -13.37 -11.99 -9.97
C LYS A 10 -12.80 -10.57 -10.04
N ILE A 11 -13.65 -9.55 -10.17
CA ILE A 11 -13.21 -8.14 -10.20
C ILE A 11 -12.62 -7.73 -8.84
N LEU A 12 -13.26 -8.11 -7.73
CA LEU A 12 -12.74 -7.84 -6.39
C LEU A 12 -11.38 -8.54 -6.17
N ALA A 13 -11.26 -9.81 -6.54
CA ALA A 13 -10.01 -10.55 -6.44
C ALA A 13 -8.91 -9.93 -7.30
N TYR A 14 -9.22 -9.50 -8.52
CA TYR A 14 -8.28 -8.80 -9.39
C TYR A 14 -7.79 -7.48 -8.79
N ARG A 15 -8.70 -6.66 -8.25
CA ARG A 15 -8.34 -5.39 -7.59
C ARG A 15 -7.46 -5.61 -6.36
N LEU A 16 -7.80 -6.59 -5.51
CA LEU A 16 -6.97 -6.93 -4.36
C LEU A 16 -5.60 -7.48 -4.80
N ALA A 17 -5.54 -8.34 -5.82
CA ALA A 17 -4.28 -8.83 -6.36
C ALA A 17 -3.37 -7.71 -6.87
N LEU A 18 -3.95 -6.67 -7.49
CA LEU A 18 -3.23 -5.44 -7.86
C LEU A 18 -2.64 -4.73 -6.63
N VAL A 19 -3.40 -4.62 -5.54
CA VAL A 19 -2.88 -4.03 -4.29
C VAL A 19 -1.72 -4.85 -3.73
N TYR A 20 -1.85 -6.18 -3.67
CA TYR A 20 -0.75 -7.06 -3.26
C TYR A 20 0.50 -6.89 -4.13
N LEU A 21 0.33 -6.77 -5.45
CA LEU A 21 1.44 -6.54 -6.37
C LEU A 21 2.15 -5.23 -6.03
N PHE A 22 1.43 -4.14 -5.82
CA PHE A 22 2.04 -2.85 -5.47
C PHE A 22 2.74 -2.86 -4.11
N TYR A 23 2.18 -3.52 -3.09
CA TYR A 23 2.86 -3.69 -1.80
C TYR A 23 4.13 -4.52 -1.94
N PHE A 24 4.10 -5.59 -2.72
CA PHE A 24 5.26 -6.44 -2.95
C PHE A 24 6.37 -5.68 -3.72
N LEU A 25 5.97 -4.89 -4.72
CA LEU A 25 6.84 -3.98 -5.44
C LEU A 25 7.48 -2.95 -4.50
N ALA A 26 6.70 -2.27 -3.66
CA ALA A 26 7.22 -1.34 -2.65
C ALA A 26 8.20 -2.01 -1.67
N ARG A 27 7.94 -3.28 -1.29
CA ARG A 27 8.84 -4.08 -0.46
C ARG A 27 10.16 -4.41 -1.17
N ILE A 28 10.13 -4.71 -2.47
CA ILE A 28 11.35 -4.91 -3.27
C ILE A 28 12.16 -3.61 -3.31
N ALA A 29 11.52 -2.47 -3.58
CA ALA A 29 12.23 -1.18 -3.53
C ALA A 29 12.78 -0.88 -2.13
N PHE A 30 12.00 -1.14 -1.07
CA PHE A 30 12.49 -0.98 0.30
C PHE A 30 13.77 -1.77 0.54
N TYR A 31 13.79 -3.03 0.11
CA TYR A 31 14.98 -3.88 0.21
C TYR A 31 16.13 -3.37 -0.66
N SER A 32 15.91 -3.03 -1.93
CA SER A 32 16.99 -2.60 -2.83
C SER A 32 17.65 -1.30 -2.37
N PHE A 33 16.87 -0.34 -1.85
CA PHE A 33 17.39 0.94 -1.37
C PHE A 33 18.07 0.83 -0.01
N ASN A 34 17.66 -0.12 0.84
CA ASN A 34 18.16 -0.26 2.20
C ASN A 34 18.99 -1.53 2.42
N GLN A 35 19.39 -2.24 1.36
CA GLN A 35 20.13 -3.50 1.45
C GLN A 35 21.42 -3.36 2.25
N ALA A 36 22.13 -2.24 2.12
CA ALA A 36 23.35 -1.94 2.87
C ALA A 36 23.13 -1.78 4.39
N HIS A 37 21.89 -1.56 4.83
CA HIS A 37 21.52 -1.40 6.23
C HIS A 37 20.79 -2.60 6.80
N LEU A 38 20.35 -3.53 5.94
CA LEU A 38 19.66 -4.75 6.32
C LEU A 38 20.71 -5.87 6.44
N SER A 39 20.85 -6.44 7.63
CA SER A 39 21.69 -7.62 7.88
C SER A 39 21.01 -8.88 7.33
N VAL A 40 20.78 -8.92 6.02
CA VAL A 40 20.14 -10.03 5.30
C VAL A 40 21.18 -10.66 4.38
N ASP A 41 21.63 -11.85 4.75
CA ASP A 41 22.67 -12.60 4.05
C ASP A 41 22.08 -13.34 2.84
N GLY A 42 21.75 -12.57 1.80
CA GLY A 42 21.41 -13.09 0.47
C GLY A 42 19.92 -13.20 0.13
N ILE A 43 19.65 -13.67 -1.09
CA ILE A 43 18.31 -13.69 -1.71
C ILE A 43 17.35 -14.65 -0.98
N THR A 44 17.86 -15.76 -0.46
CA THR A 44 17.06 -16.76 0.28
C THR A 44 16.50 -16.20 1.58
N ASP A 45 17.30 -15.42 2.30
CA ASP A 45 16.87 -14.80 3.54
C ASP A 45 15.91 -13.64 3.27
N PHE A 46 16.13 -12.89 2.18
CA PHE A 46 15.14 -11.92 1.70
C PHE A 46 13.80 -12.59 1.37
N LEU A 47 13.78 -13.71 0.66
CA LEU A 47 12.54 -14.41 0.32
C LEU A 47 11.82 -14.95 1.55
N ARG A 48 12.55 -15.48 2.55
CA ARG A 48 11.97 -15.85 3.86
C ARG A 48 11.37 -14.65 4.56
N LEU A 49 12.11 -13.54 4.65
CA LEU A 49 11.66 -12.33 5.32
C LEU A 49 10.44 -11.71 4.60
N ALA A 50 10.44 -11.75 3.27
CA ALA A 50 9.32 -11.32 2.44
C ALA A 50 8.10 -12.21 2.67
N PHE A 51 8.26 -13.52 2.77
CA PHE A 51 7.17 -14.46 3.04
C PHE A 51 6.52 -14.19 4.41
N TYR A 52 7.30 -14.02 5.48
CA TYR A 52 6.74 -13.65 6.79
C TYR A 52 6.11 -12.26 6.77
N GLY A 53 6.73 -11.33 6.05
CA GLY A 53 6.22 -9.98 5.89
C GLY A 53 4.92 -9.89 5.08
N LEU A 54 4.59 -10.88 4.24
CA LEU A 54 3.30 -10.93 3.54
C LEU A 54 2.13 -10.97 4.53
N LEU A 55 2.27 -11.55 5.72
CA LEU A 55 1.20 -11.54 6.73
C LEU A 55 0.95 -10.13 7.28
N PHE A 56 2.02 -9.35 7.45
CA PHE A 56 1.94 -7.95 7.84
C PHE A 56 1.30 -7.12 6.72
N ASP A 57 1.74 -7.30 5.47
CA ASP A 57 1.18 -6.61 4.30
C ASP A 57 -0.30 -6.96 4.11
N THR A 58 -0.65 -8.25 4.26
CA THR A 58 -2.04 -8.74 4.22
C THR A 58 -2.91 -8.01 5.22
N THR A 59 -2.42 -7.86 6.46
CA THR A 59 -3.13 -7.15 7.52
C THR A 59 -3.35 -5.69 7.10
N ALA A 60 -2.29 -4.98 6.69
CA ALA A 60 -2.40 -3.60 6.23
C ALA A 60 -3.38 -3.44 5.05
N ILE A 61 -3.30 -4.31 4.04
CA ILE A 61 -4.17 -4.30 2.86
C ILE A 61 -5.63 -4.50 3.25
N ILE A 62 -5.92 -5.47 4.13
CA ILE A 62 -7.29 -5.73 4.61
C ILE A 62 -7.81 -4.54 5.39
N TYR A 63 -7.02 -3.94 6.28
CA TYR A 63 -7.44 -2.77 7.06
C TYR A 63 -7.73 -1.56 6.17
N VAL A 64 -6.83 -1.23 5.24
CA VAL A 64 -6.97 -0.11 4.31
C VAL A 64 -8.17 -0.32 3.37
N ASN A 65 -8.38 -1.54 2.89
CA ASN A 65 -9.45 -1.87 1.96
C ASN A 65 -10.72 -2.41 2.65
N LEU A 66 -10.82 -2.38 3.98
CA LEU A 66 -11.94 -3.00 4.71
C LEU A 66 -13.28 -2.43 4.24
N LEU A 67 -13.35 -1.10 4.11
CA LEU A 67 -14.55 -0.40 3.62
C LEU A 67 -14.87 -0.79 2.18
N PHE A 68 -13.87 -0.87 1.31
CA PHE A 68 -14.02 -1.27 -0.09
C PHE A 68 -14.53 -2.73 -0.21
N ILE A 69 -13.95 -3.66 0.55
CA ILE A 69 -14.33 -5.07 0.58
C ILE A 69 -15.76 -5.21 1.12
N PHE A 70 -16.08 -4.53 2.22
CA PHE A 70 -17.40 -4.55 2.83
C PHE A 70 -18.49 -4.06 1.86
N LEU A 71 -18.27 -2.91 1.22
CA LEU A 71 -19.20 -2.35 0.22
C LEU A 71 -19.34 -3.26 -1.01
N SER A 72 -18.28 -3.96 -1.41
CA SER A 72 -18.30 -4.87 -2.56
C SER A 72 -19.03 -6.18 -2.27
N MET A 73 -18.95 -6.69 -1.04
CA MET A 73 -19.59 -7.95 -0.63
C MET A 73 -21.08 -7.82 -0.32
N LEU A 74 -21.54 -6.62 0.07
CA LEU A 74 -22.93 -6.37 0.40
C LEU A 74 -23.87 -6.76 -0.77
N PRO A 75 -24.90 -7.60 -0.54
CA PRO A 75 -25.88 -8.00 -1.55
C PRO A 75 -26.94 -6.91 -1.76
N LEU A 76 -26.53 -5.66 -1.90
CA LEU A 76 -27.43 -4.57 -2.21
C LEU A 76 -27.80 -4.68 -3.70
N LEU A 77 -29.10 -4.63 -4.03
CA LEU A 77 -29.63 -4.53 -5.41
C LEU A 77 -29.15 -3.27 -6.17
N ILE A 78 -28.28 -2.48 -5.53
CA ILE A 78 -27.65 -1.24 -5.99
C ILE A 78 -26.27 -1.51 -6.59
N ASN A 79 -25.68 -2.70 -6.39
CA ASN A 79 -24.29 -3.01 -6.77
C ASN A 79 -24.03 -2.97 -8.29
N THR A 80 -25.05 -3.20 -9.11
CA THR A 80 -24.96 -3.08 -10.59
C THR A 80 -25.23 -1.67 -11.12
N LYS A 81 -25.62 -0.70 -10.28
CA LYS A 81 -25.88 0.67 -10.73
C LYS A 81 -24.57 1.40 -11.07
N PRO A 82 -24.54 2.20 -12.14
CA PRO A 82 -23.33 2.93 -12.55
C PRO A 82 -22.84 3.91 -11.47
N THR A 83 -23.75 4.50 -10.69
CA THR A 83 -23.40 5.38 -9.57
C THR A 83 -22.67 4.64 -8.46
N PHE A 84 -23.08 3.41 -8.13
CA PHE A 84 -22.44 2.62 -7.08
C PHE A 84 -21.04 2.16 -7.48
N GLN A 85 -20.85 1.78 -8.75
CA GLN A 85 -19.54 1.45 -9.29
C GLN A 85 -18.58 2.66 -9.28
N LYS A 86 -19.09 3.88 -9.53
CA LYS A 86 -18.30 5.11 -9.37
C LYS A 86 -17.90 5.36 -7.91
N VAL A 87 -18.80 5.13 -6.95
CA VAL A 87 -18.47 5.25 -5.52
C VAL A 87 -17.40 4.23 -5.13
N LEU A 88 -17.56 2.96 -5.51
CA LEU A 88 -16.55 1.92 -5.24
C LEU A 88 -15.18 2.27 -5.86
N PHE A 89 -15.17 2.85 -7.06
CA PHE A 89 -13.95 3.32 -7.70
C PHE A 89 -13.26 4.40 -6.86
N TRP A 90 -13.98 5.43 -6.43
CA TRP A 90 -13.40 6.48 -5.60
C TRP A 90 -12.93 5.98 -4.23
N VAL A 91 -13.72 5.13 -3.56
CA VAL A 91 -13.33 4.51 -2.28
C VAL A 91 -12.05 3.70 -2.45
N TYR A 92 -11.93 2.92 -3.53
CA TYR A 92 -10.71 2.16 -3.81
C TYR A 92 -9.48 3.07 -3.93
N PHE A 93 -9.54 4.14 -4.72
CA PHE A 93 -8.38 5.02 -4.90
C PHE A 93 -8.06 5.85 -3.65
N ILE A 94 -9.08 6.38 -2.96
CA ILE A 94 -8.89 7.19 -1.76
C ILE A 94 -8.27 6.35 -0.62
N CYS A 95 -8.62 5.07 -0.49
CA CYS A 95 -8.02 4.20 0.51
C CYS A 95 -6.58 3.78 0.12
N ASN A 96 -6.35 3.39 -1.14
CA ASN A 96 -5.07 2.81 -1.53
C ASN A 96 -3.96 3.85 -1.80
N ILE A 97 -4.26 5.01 -2.38
CA ILE A 97 -3.24 6.02 -2.72
C ILE A 97 -2.45 6.48 -1.48
N PRO A 98 -3.08 6.90 -0.37
CA PRO A 98 -2.35 7.29 0.84
C PRO A 98 -1.53 6.15 1.42
N ALA A 99 -2.06 4.92 1.37
CA ALA A 99 -1.36 3.75 1.88
C ALA A 99 -0.08 3.44 1.08
N TYR A 100 -0.13 3.56 -0.25
CA TYR A 100 1.07 3.45 -1.07
C TYR A 100 2.06 4.58 -0.78
N LEU A 101 1.57 5.82 -0.67
CA LEU A 101 2.43 6.96 -0.37
C LEU A 101 3.17 6.78 0.96
N LEU A 102 2.51 6.26 1.99
CA LEU A 102 3.14 5.93 3.27
C LEU A 102 4.22 4.86 3.12
N ASN A 103 3.99 3.82 2.32
CA ASN A 103 5.03 2.82 2.02
C ASN A 103 6.24 3.45 1.32
N PHE A 104 6.03 4.39 0.39
CA PHE A 104 7.14 5.10 -0.27
C PHE A 104 7.90 6.02 0.68
N ILE A 105 7.19 6.77 1.52
CA ILE A 105 7.80 7.63 2.54
C ILE A 105 8.63 6.78 3.50
N ASP A 106 8.14 5.61 3.90
CA ASP A 106 8.84 4.69 4.80
C ASP A 106 10.17 4.17 4.21
N ILE A 107 10.25 3.98 2.88
CA ILE A 107 11.52 3.65 2.20
C ILE A 107 12.57 4.74 2.44
N ALA A 108 12.20 6.00 2.23
CA ALA A 108 13.11 7.12 2.40
C ALA A 108 13.41 7.37 3.89
N TYR A 109 12.39 7.29 4.75
CA TYR A 109 12.51 7.49 6.19
C TYR A 109 13.48 6.48 6.83
N PHE A 110 13.38 5.19 6.46
CA PHE A 110 14.26 4.15 6.98
C PHE A 110 15.72 4.39 6.58
N SER A 111 15.98 4.94 5.39
CA SER A 111 17.33 5.28 4.95
C SER A 111 17.99 6.32 5.88
N TYR A 112 17.23 7.27 6.41
CA TYR A 112 17.75 8.29 7.33
C TYR A 112 17.77 7.84 8.79
N ASN A 113 16.67 7.28 9.29
CA ASN A 113 16.47 7.04 10.73
C ASN A 113 16.79 5.59 11.16
N LYS A 114 16.98 4.67 10.21
CA LYS A 114 17.18 3.22 10.44
C LYS A 114 16.05 2.54 11.23
N THR A 115 14.92 3.21 11.39
CA THR A 115 13.69 2.72 12.02
C THR A 115 12.54 2.81 11.03
N ARG A 116 11.55 1.93 11.19
CA ARG A 116 10.30 1.97 10.43
C ARG A 116 9.43 3.12 10.92
N LEU A 117 8.66 3.72 10.02
CA LEU A 117 7.69 4.76 10.36
C LEU A 117 6.58 4.20 11.26
N THR A 118 6.48 4.74 12.47
CA THR A 118 5.46 4.37 13.46
C THR A 118 4.58 5.56 13.84
N THR A 119 3.48 5.32 14.55
CA THR A 119 2.62 6.38 15.07
C THR A 119 3.33 7.29 16.08
N ASN A 120 4.42 6.83 16.69
CA ASN A 120 5.21 7.63 17.62
C ASN A 120 6.02 8.72 16.89
N ASP A 121 6.33 8.50 15.62
CA ASP A 121 7.08 9.44 14.79
C ASP A 121 6.20 10.58 14.26
N TRP A 122 4.87 10.51 14.48
CA TRP A 122 3.95 11.60 14.14
C TRP A 122 4.25 12.88 14.91
N ALA A 123 4.81 12.77 16.12
CA ALA A 123 5.25 13.93 16.89
C ALA A 123 6.36 14.72 16.18
N LEU A 124 7.16 14.08 15.32
CA LEU A 124 8.18 14.76 14.52
C LEU A 124 7.54 15.57 13.38
N VAL A 125 6.49 15.03 12.75
CA VAL A 125 5.73 15.71 11.70
C VAL A 125 4.89 16.85 12.26
N GLU A 126 4.36 16.71 13.47
CA GLU A 126 3.58 17.76 14.15
C GLU A 126 4.44 18.99 14.51
N ASN A 127 5.73 18.77 14.78
CA ASN A 127 6.69 19.84 15.02
C ASN A 127 7.26 20.47 13.73
N GLU A 128 6.98 19.89 12.55
CA GLU A 128 7.42 20.42 11.26
C GLU A 128 6.47 21.53 10.76
N HIS A 129 7.01 22.72 10.51
CA HIS A 129 6.23 23.89 10.09
C HIS A 129 5.65 23.78 8.67
N ASN A 130 6.18 22.89 7.81
CA ASN A 130 5.71 22.70 6.44
C ASN A 130 5.86 21.24 5.95
N PRO A 131 5.03 20.32 6.45
CA PRO A 131 5.13 18.89 6.11
C PRO A 131 4.87 18.63 4.62
N LEU A 132 4.01 19.43 3.97
CA LEU A 132 3.72 19.30 2.54
C LEU A 132 4.91 19.67 1.65
N THR A 133 5.63 20.73 1.99
CA THR A 133 6.84 21.17 1.25
C THR A 133 7.97 20.15 1.43
N LEU A 134 8.08 19.59 2.62
CA LEU A 134 9.04 18.54 2.93
C LEU A 134 8.73 17.26 2.15
N LEU A 135 7.45 16.84 2.12
CA LEU A 135 6.98 15.70 1.34
C LEU A 135 7.21 15.92 -0.18
N ALA A 136 6.91 17.11 -0.70
CA ALA A 136 7.18 17.46 -2.10
C ALA A 136 8.70 17.44 -2.42
N GLY A 137 9.54 17.97 -1.52
CA GLY A 137 10.99 17.90 -1.65
C GLY A 137 11.51 16.46 -1.65
N PHE A 138 10.95 15.61 -0.79
CA PHE A 138 11.23 14.17 -0.77
C PHE A 138 10.84 13.49 -2.08
N LEU A 139 9.64 13.76 -2.61
CA LEU A 139 9.20 13.19 -3.89
C LEU A 139 10.08 13.60 -5.07
N VAL A 140 10.59 14.84 -5.06
CA VAL A 140 11.53 15.34 -6.08
C VAL A 140 12.91 14.69 -5.91
N GLN A 141 13.44 14.62 -4.69
CA GLN A 141 14.77 14.07 -4.42
C GLN A 141 14.82 12.55 -4.62
N TYR A 142 13.73 11.85 -4.32
CA TYR A 142 13.56 10.41 -4.50
C TYR A 142 12.75 10.05 -5.75
N TRP A 143 12.69 10.96 -6.73
CA TRP A 143 12.09 10.72 -8.04
C TRP A 143 12.58 9.42 -8.70
N ALA A 144 13.85 9.05 -8.50
CA ALA A 144 14.40 7.80 -9.02
C ALA A 144 13.71 6.54 -8.43
N ILE A 145 13.22 6.62 -7.18
CA ILE A 145 12.42 5.55 -6.56
C ILE A 145 11.06 5.44 -7.26
N LEU A 146 10.40 6.58 -7.49
CA LEU A 146 9.13 6.64 -8.21
C LEU A 146 9.25 6.09 -9.65
N ARG A 147 10.36 6.37 -10.33
CA ARG A 147 10.62 5.94 -11.72
C ARG A 147 11.01 4.47 -11.87
N SER A 148 11.34 3.80 -10.76
CA SER A 148 11.68 2.37 -10.75
C SER A 148 10.46 1.45 -10.81
N PHE A 149 9.26 2.03 -10.86
CA PHE A 149 7.96 1.39 -11.03
C PHE A 149 7.23 1.94 -12.26
#